data_AF-A0A9E5TRU8-F1
#
_entry.id   AF-A0A9E5TRU8-F1
#
_cell.length_a   1.000
_cell.length_b   1.000
_cell.length_c   1.000
_cell.angle_alpha   90.00
_cell.angle_beta   90.00
_cell.angle_gamma   90.00
#
_symmetry.space_group_name_H-M   'P 1'
#
loop_
_entity.id
_entity.type
_entity.pdbx_description
1 polymer ?
#
loop_
_entity_poly.entity_id
_entity_poly.type
_entity_poly.pdbx_seq_one_letter_code
_entity_poly.pdbx_strand_id
1 'polypeptide(L)'
;MTTQRVRLIAVVLLGLAGCTRPAVEGRSVRPGNEVLMADSSHLVDARRVGLITNHTGLTRDQTHAVDLLRSQGVEIVALFAPEHGIRGTVAEPESGGTGDQAAWVESGVDEITGLPVRSLYGAALKPTPEMLADIEVLLFDIQDIGARYYTYVSTMALAMQAAAENGIPFVVLDRPNPIGGALVHGNVLEPEHSSFVGLYPVPMRHGMTAGELASMINDHFEVGAQLHVVPAAGWEREAWFDQTGLPWVNPSPNMPSLESATHYPGTCLFEGTNLSVGRGTPLAFQQIGAPWLDGAALAERLNAYRLSGVRFEAVTFTPSAPHDRKYDGELVNGVLFIATDRGVYDPTQAAVAALIEARRLAAERWEWKVGHFDRLAGTERLREQIEAGAQLADVTSGWNDQLAAFEQIRARYLLYP
;
A
#
# COMPACT_ATOMS: atom_id res chain seq x y z
N MET A 1 27.08 29.60 77.31
CA MET A 1 27.67 28.90 76.14
C MET A 1 27.15 27.49 76.21
N THR A 2 26.14 27.06 75.48
CA THR A 2 26.12 26.82 74.03
C THR A 2 24.66 26.66 73.59
N THR A 3 24.18 27.47 72.64
CA THR A 3 22.88 27.28 71.98
C THR A 3 23.00 26.22 70.87
N GLN A 4 22.33 25.08 71.04
CA GLN A 4 22.16 24.06 70.02
C GLN A 4 21.08 24.50 69.02
N ARG A 5 21.47 24.76 67.76
CA ARG A 5 20.54 25.00 66.65
C ARG A 5 20.21 23.66 66.00
N VAL A 6 18.96 23.22 66.13
CA VAL A 6 18.40 22.14 65.30
C VAL A 6 18.07 22.72 63.93
N ARG A 7 18.72 22.23 62.88
CA ARG A 7 18.37 22.54 61.48
C ARG A 7 17.28 21.57 61.02
N LEU A 8 16.10 22.10 60.74
CA LEU A 8 15.03 21.38 60.05
C LEU A 8 15.41 21.31 58.56
N ILE A 9 15.64 20.12 58.02
CA ILE A 9 15.79 19.90 56.57
C ILE A 9 14.38 19.75 56.01
N ALA A 10 13.92 20.76 55.27
CA ALA A 10 12.72 20.65 54.45
C ALA A 10 13.06 19.87 53.18
N VAL A 11 12.58 18.64 53.07
CA VAL A 11 12.62 17.88 51.83
C VAL A 11 11.50 18.40 50.93
N VAL A 12 11.88 19.16 49.90
CA VAL A 12 10.96 19.54 48.82
C VAL A 12 10.86 18.35 47.87
N LEU A 13 9.77 17.59 47.98
CA LEU A 13 9.36 16.62 46.97
C LEU A 13 8.84 17.39 45.75
N LEU A 14 9.71 17.64 44.76
CA LEU A 14 9.26 18.00 43.42
C LEU A 14 8.55 16.78 42.83
N GLY A 15 7.21 16.82 42.84
CA GLY A 15 6.40 15.91 42.05
C GLY A 15 6.71 16.12 40.57
N LEU A 16 7.39 15.15 39.95
CA LEU A 16 7.40 15.00 38.51
C LEU A 16 5.96 14.67 38.09
N ALA A 17 5.18 15.71 37.80
CA ALA A 17 3.98 15.56 36.99
C ALA A 17 4.46 15.14 35.59
N GLY A 18 4.60 13.83 35.39
CA GLY A 18 4.73 13.29 34.06
C GLY A 18 3.53 13.74 33.26
N CYS A 19 3.76 14.55 32.23
CA CYS A 19 2.80 14.75 31.16
C CYS A 19 2.66 13.42 30.41
N THR A 20 1.99 12.44 31.02
CA THR A 20 1.39 11.35 30.27
C THR A 20 0.30 11.99 29.43
N ARG A 21 0.53 12.12 28.12
CA ARG A 21 -0.57 12.32 27.18
C ARG A 21 -1.62 11.26 27.52
N PRO A 22 -2.90 11.62 27.74
CA PRO A 22 -3.91 10.61 27.94
C PRO A 22 -3.87 9.69 26.72
N ALA A 23 -3.84 8.37 26.96
CA ALA A 23 -4.16 7.42 25.91
C ALA A 23 -5.50 7.85 25.34
N VAL A 24 -5.55 8.16 24.04
CA VAL A 24 -6.81 8.46 23.36
C VAL A 24 -7.66 7.20 23.52
N GLU A 25 -8.69 7.26 24.36
CA GLU A 25 -9.73 6.23 24.38
C GLU A 25 -10.22 6.05 22.94
N GLY A 26 -10.05 4.82 22.45
CA GLY A 26 -9.99 4.51 21.02
C GLY A 26 -11.18 5.03 20.25
N ARG A 27 -10.93 6.00 19.35
CA ARG A 27 -11.80 6.22 18.20
C ARG A 27 -11.68 4.99 17.31
N SER A 28 -12.56 4.02 17.52
CA SER A 28 -12.63 2.84 16.68
C SER A 28 -13.20 3.26 15.32
N VAL A 29 -12.34 3.29 14.30
CA VAL A 29 -12.74 3.58 12.92
C VAL A 29 -13.74 2.52 12.47
N ARG A 30 -14.87 2.92 11.90
CA ARG A 30 -15.80 1.98 11.24
C ARG A 30 -15.44 1.92 9.75
N PRO A 31 -15.04 0.76 9.21
CA PRO A 31 -14.75 0.62 7.78
C PRO A 31 -16.03 0.75 6.94
N GLY A 32 -15.88 1.05 5.66
CA GLY A 32 -16.99 1.33 4.75
C GLY A 32 -18.03 0.21 4.65
N ASN A 33 -17.66 -1.05 4.90
CA ASN A 33 -18.60 -2.17 4.92
C ASN A 33 -19.55 -2.16 6.13
N GLU A 34 -19.09 -1.71 7.30
CA GLU A 34 -19.96 -1.47 8.45
C GLU A 34 -20.82 -0.21 8.27
N VAL A 35 -20.23 0.84 7.70
CA VAL A 35 -20.97 2.09 7.40
C VAL A 35 -22.05 1.84 6.36
N LEU A 36 -21.79 1.01 5.34
CA LEU A 36 -22.80 0.60 4.36
C LEU A 36 -24.00 -0.01 5.06
N MET A 37 -23.76 -0.99 5.94
CA MET A 37 -24.84 -1.72 6.59
C MET A 37 -25.59 -0.89 7.63
N ALA A 38 -24.91 0.05 8.31
CA ALA A 38 -25.54 0.89 9.31
C ALA A 38 -26.30 2.08 8.69
N ASP A 39 -25.69 2.72 7.69
CA ASP A 39 -26.04 4.09 7.32
C ASP A 39 -26.45 4.21 5.82
N SER A 40 -26.14 3.22 4.97
CA SER A 40 -26.29 3.31 3.50
C SER A 40 -26.82 2.03 2.82
N SER A 41 -27.62 1.20 3.49
CA SER A 41 -28.11 -0.09 2.94
C SER A 41 -28.89 0.08 1.63
N HIS A 42 -29.55 1.22 1.44
CA HIS A 42 -30.29 1.57 0.22
C HIS A 42 -29.47 1.50 -1.08
N LEU A 43 -28.13 1.51 -0.99
CA LEU A 43 -27.24 1.30 -2.14
C LEU A 43 -27.24 -0.14 -2.65
N VAL A 44 -27.64 -1.11 -1.81
CA VAL A 44 -27.63 -2.56 -2.11
C VAL A 44 -28.99 -3.25 -1.91
N ASP A 45 -29.96 -2.58 -1.30
CA ASP A 45 -31.29 -3.15 -1.02
C ASP A 45 -31.99 -3.61 -2.30
N ALA A 46 -32.42 -4.88 -2.30
CA ALA A 46 -33.12 -5.54 -3.42
C ALA A 46 -32.37 -5.47 -4.77
N ARG A 47 -31.04 -5.47 -4.74
CA ARG A 47 -30.18 -5.53 -5.92
C ARG A 47 -29.31 -6.78 -5.93
N ARG A 48 -29.03 -7.29 -7.13
CA ARG A 48 -28.03 -8.33 -7.35
C ARG A 48 -26.62 -7.75 -7.29
N VAL A 49 -25.88 -8.11 -6.25
CA VAL A 49 -24.58 -7.53 -5.91
C VAL A 49 -23.43 -8.36 -6.46
N GLY A 50 -22.53 -7.71 -7.20
CA GLY A 50 -21.17 -8.19 -7.41
C GLY A 50 -20.24 -7.61 -6.36
N LEU A 51 -19.36 -8.42 -5.75
CA LEU A 51 -18.41 -7.95 -4.74
C LEU A 51 -16.97 -8.24 -5.15
N ILE A 52 -16.18 -7.17 -5.35
CA ILE A 52 -14.73 -7.20 -5.48
C ILE A 52 -14.13 -7.11 -4.08
N THR A 53 -13.56 -8.22 -3.61
CA THR A 53 -13.01 -8.33 -2.25
C THR A 53 -11.86 -9.32 -2.22
N ASN A 54 -11.10 -9.30 -1.14
CA ASN A 54 -10.20 -10.39 -0.73
C ASN A 54 -10.30 -10.59 0.79
N HIS A 55 -9.38 -11.35 1.37
CA HIS A 55 -9.36 -11.68 2.80
C HIS A 55 -9.19 -10.48 3.73
N THR A 56 -8.85 -9.30 3.19
CA THR A 56 -8.74 -8.06 3.95
C THR A 56 -10.08 -7.32 4.12
N GLY A 57 -11.12 -7.74 3.38
CA GLY A 57 -12.48 -7.21 3.46
C GLY A 57 -13.14 -7.59 4.79
N LEU A 58 -12.62 -7.09 5.90
CA LEU A 58 -13.01 -7.44 7.26
C LEU A 58 -13.68 -6.27 7.97
N THR A 59 -14.62 -6.58 8.85
CA THR A 59 -15.16 -5.68 9.89
C THR A 59 -14.20 -5.57 11.07
N ARG A 60 -14.53 -4.72 12.05
CA ARG A 60 -13.78 -4.57 13.30
C ARG A 60 -13.71 -5.86 14.12
N ASP A 61 -14.74 -6.69 14.07
CA ASP A 61 -14.79 -7.99 14.74
C ASP A 61 -14.26 -9.15 13.88
N GLN A 62 -13.55 -8.83 12.79
CA GLN A 62 -12.95 -9.80 11.85
C GLN A 62 -13.97 -10.67 11.10
N THR A 63 -15.23 -10.23 11.00
CA THR A 63 -16.21 -10.84 10.10
C THR A 63 -15.91 -10.42 8.66
N HIS A 64 -15.87 -11.37 7.74
CA HIS A 64 -15.62 -11.07 6.33
C HIS A 64 -16.82 -10.39 5.67
N ALA A 65 -16.58 -9.47 4.74
CA ALA A 65 -17.60 -8.64 4.09
C ALA A 65 -18.68 -9.48 3.39
N VAL A 66 -18.27 -10.57 2.72
CA VAL A 66 -19.21 -11.54 2.13
C VAL A 66 -20.20 -12.07 3.17
N ASP A 67 -19.72 -12.42 4.35
CA ASP A 67 -20.54 -13.05 5.39
C ASP A 67 -21.40 -11.99 6.10
N LEU A 68 -20.84 -10.79 6.35
CA LEU A 68 -21.58 -9.63 6.85
C LEU A 68 -22.77 -9.30 5.96
N LEU A 69 -22.53 -9.01 4.68
CA LEU A 69 -23.55 -8.54 3.75
C LEU A 69 -24.68 -9.58 3.60
N ARG A 70 -24.33 -10.86 3.45
CA ARG A 70 -25.32 -11.94 3.35
C ARG A 70 -26.15 -12.11 4.63
N SER A 71 -25.52 -11.99 5.80
CA SER A 71 -26.23 -12.07 7.09
C SER A 71 -27.29 -10.98 7.25
N GLN A 72 -27.13 -9.86 6.54
CA GLN A 72 -28.04 -8.72 6.53
C GLN A 72 -29.01 -8.74 5.32
N GLY A 73 -29.07 -9.85 4.57
CA GLY A 73 -30.04 -10.04 3.49
C GLY A 73 -29.61 -9.49 2.13
N VAL A 74 -28.35 -9.07 1.96
CA VAL A 74 -27.83 -8.64 0.65
C VAL A 74 -27.67 -9.85 -0.28
N GLU A 75 -28.24 -9.75 -1.49
CA GLU A 75 -28.14 -10.77 -2.52
C GLU A 75 -26.82 -10.64 -3.30
N ILE A 76 -25.75 -11.26 -2.79
CA ILE A 76 -24.51 -11.40 -3.54
C ILE A 76 -24.66 -12.52 -4.58
N VAL A 77 -24.44 -12.19 -5.85
CA VAL A 77 -24.56 -13.16 -6.97
C VAL A 77 -23.21 -13.58 -7.55
N ALA A 78 -22.16 -12.79 -7.36
CA ALA A 78 -20.80 -13.12 -7.80
C ALA A 78 -19.73 -12.42 -6.96
N LEU A 79 -18.59 -13.10 -6.81
CA LEU A 79 -17.38 -12.56 -6.18
C LEU A 79 -16.30 -12.33 -7.23
N PHE A 80 -15.53 -11.28 -7.08
CA PHE A 80 -14.42 -10.92 -7.95
C PHE A 80 -13.13 -10.88 -7.15
N ALA A 81 -12.21 -11.79 -7.47
CA ALA A 81 -10.94 -11.92 -6.78
C ALA A 81 -9.83 -11.18 -7.53
N PRO A 82 -9.02 -10.34 -6.88
CA PRO A 82 -7.77 -9.82 -7.44
C PRO A 82 -6.65 -10.88 -7.32
N GLU A 83 -5.40 -10.45 -7.09
CA GLU A 83 -4.17 -11.26 -7.16
C GLU A 83 -4.05 -12.41 -6.15
N HIS A 84 -4.69 -12.36 -4.97
CA HIS A 84 -4.54 -13.39 -3.91
C HIS A 84 -5.84 -14.11 -3.52
N GLY A 85 -6.85 -14.10 -4.38
CA GLY A 85 -8.12 -14.80 -4.12
C GLY A 85 -9.06 -14.08 -3.15
N ILE A 86 -10.18 -14.73 -2.81
CA ILE A 86 -11.22 -14.18 -1.93
C ILE A 86 -10.91 -14.37 -0.44
N ARG A 87 -10.48 -15.57 -0.03
CA ARG A 87 -10.34 -15.94 1.39
C ARG A 87 -8.88 -16.07 1.85
N GLY A 88 -7.91 -15.69 1.02
CA GLY A 88 -6.48 -15.75 1.37
C GLY A 88 -5.94 -17.19 1.51
N THR A 89 -6.71 -18.18 1.05
CA THR A 89 -6.36 -19.61 1.07
C THR A 89 -5.70 -20.09 -0.22
N VAL A 90 -5.71 -19.26 -1.27
CA VAL A 90 -5.01 -19.56 -2.52
C VAL A 90 -3.53 -19.39 -2.25
N ALA A 91 -2.79 -20.51 -2.23
CA ALA A 91 -1.34 -20.46 -2.21
C ALA A 91 -0.88 -19.69 -3.45
N GLU A 92 -0.06 -18.66 -3.23
CA GLU A 92 0.54 -17.98 -4.36
C GLU A 92 1.41 -18.98 -5.13
N PRO A 93 1.33 -18.98 -6.47
CA PRO A 93 2.13 -19.89 -7.26
C PRO A 93 3.62 -19.60 -7.16
N GLU A 94 4.42 -20.65 -7.36
CA GLU A 94 5.89 -20.62 -7.30
C GLU A 94 6.55 -19.70 -8.36
N SER A 95 5.77 -19.10 -9.26
CA SER A 95 6.22 -18.09 -10.21
C SER A 95 5.73 -16.71 -9.76
N GLY A 96 6.51 -16.00 -8.94
CA GLY A 96 6.27 -14.58 -8.59
C GLY A 96 6.55 -13.63 -9.74
N GLY A 97 5.84 -13.83 -10.86
CA GLY A 97 5.81 -12.87 -11.95
C GLY A 97 4.83 -11.75 -11.61
N THR A 98 5.28 -10.50 -11.62
CA THR A 98 4.36 -9.37 -11.75
C THR A 98 3.86 -9.30 -13.20
N GLY A 99 2.59 -9.64 -13.44
CA GLY A 99 2.00 -9.74 -14.78
C GLY A 99 2.43 -10.99 -15.57
N ASP A 100 1.57 -11.40 -16.53
CA ASP A 100 1.63 -12.48 -17.54
C ASP A 100 2.20 -13.87 -17.17
N GLN A 101 2.84 -14.04 -16.02
CA GLN A 101 3.56 -15.25 -15.58
C GLN A 101 3.36 -15.60 -14.10
N ALA A 102 2.58 -14.82 -13.34
CA ALA A 102 2.03 -15.32 -12.08
C ALA A 102 1.05 -16.44 -12.39
N ALA A 103 1.18 -17.60 -11.72
CA ALA A 103 0.10 -18.56 -11.84
C ALA A 103 -1.19 -18.00 -11.24
N TRP A 104 -2.26 -18.46 -11.82
CA TRP A 104 -3.47 -17.67 -11.97
C TRP A 104 -4.37 -17.93 -10.79
N VAL A 105 -4.98 -16.89 -10.20
CA VAL A 105 -6.20 -17.12 -9.42
C VAL A 105 -7.22 -17.62 -10.43
N GLU A 106 -7.58 -18.91 -10.36
CA GLU A 106 -8.57 -19.46 -11.27
C GLU A 106 -9.98 -19.04 -10.86
N SER A 107 -10.85 -18.87 -11.84
CA SER A 107 -12.29 -18.73 -11.54
C SER A 107 -12.79 -20.04 -10.92
N GLY A 108 -13.70 -19.93 -9.97
CA GLY A 108 -14.13 -21.09 -9.19
C GLY A 108 -15.40 -20.83 -8.40
N VAL A 109 -15.51 -21.46 -7.25
CA VAL A 109 -16.63 -21.31 -6.31
C VAL A 109 -16.06 -21.06 -4.92
N ASP A 110 -16.62 -20.11 -4.18
CA ASP A 110 -16.32 -19.95 -2.76
C ASP A 110 -16.94 -21.13 -2.01
N GLU A 111 -16.12 -22.00 -1.42
CA GLU A 111 -16.58 -23.25 -0.79
C GLU A 111 -17.50 -23.00 0.40
N ILE A 112 -17.40 -21.84 1.05
CA ILE A 112 -18.21 -21.48 2.21
C ILE A 112 -19.61 -21.04 1.77
N THR A 113 -19.70 -20.21 0.73
CA THR A 113 -20.96 -19.60 0.31
C THR A 113 -21.63 -20.24 -0.89
N GLY A 114 -20.90 -21.04 -1.67
CA GLY A 114 -21.33 -21.58 -2.96
C GLY A 114 -21.40 -20.54 -4.08
N LEU A 115 -20.85 -19.34 -3.88
CA LEU A 115 -20.93 -18.25 -4.85
C LEU A 115 -19.88 -18.42 -5.96
N PRO A 116 -20.21 -18.07 -7.22
CA PRO A 116 -19.22 -18.06 -8.29
C PRO A 116 -18.15 -17.01 -8.01
N VAL A 117 -16.89 -17.40 -8.19
CA VAL A 117 -15.71 -16.53 -8.08
C VAL A 117 -15.15 -16.29 -9.48
N ARG A 118 -15.03 -15.02 -9.87
CA ARG A 118 -14.41 -14.56 -11.11
C ARG A 118 -13.04 -13.98 -10.78
N SER A 119 -12.01 -14.41 -11.50
CA SER A 119 -10.69 -13.83 -11.34
C SER A 119 -10.55 -12.53 -12.14
N LEU A 120 -10.05 -11.49 -11.48
CA LEU A 120 -9.59 -10.23 -12.06
C LEU A 120 -8.07 -10.13 -12.01
N TYR A 121 -7.40 -11.27 -11.98
CA TYR A 121 -5.96 -11.35 -12.08
C TYR A 121 -5.55 -12.32 -13.18
N GLY A 122 -4.87 -11.77 -14.17
CA GLY A 122 -4.29 -12.51 -15.27
C GLY A 122 -5.11 -12.54 -16.55
N ALA A 123 -5.84 -13.62 -16.87
CA ALA A 123 -6.56 -13.73 -18.15
C ALA A 123 -7.55 -12.57 -18.39
N ALA A 124 -8.07 -12.00 -17.30
CA ALA A 124 -8.79 -10.74 -17.29
C ALA A 124 -8.31 -9.90 -16.10
N LEU A 125 -7.93 -8.64 -16.34
CA LEU A 125 -7.66 -7.64 -15.29
C LEU A 125 -8.85 -6.69 -15.07
N LYS A 126 -9.81 -6.73 -16.00
CA LYS A 126 -11.02 -5.92 -16.05
C LYS A 126 -12.23 -6.86 -16.16
N PRO A 127 -13.32 -6.67 -15.39
CA PRO A 127 -14.54 -7.44 -15.56
C PRO A 127 -15.04 -7.39 -17.00
N THR A 128 -15.36 -8.54 -17.60
CA THR A 128 -15.97 -8.58 -18.94
C THR A 128 -17.48 -8.34 -18.85
N PRO A 129 -18.15 -7.92 -19.94
CA PRO A 129 -19.61 -7.79 -19.95
C PRO A 129 -20.33 -9.07 -19.51
N GLU A 130 -19.81 -10.25 -19.86
CA GLU A 130 -20.38 -11.54 -19.46
C GLU A 130 -20.27 -11.79 -17.96
N MET A 131 -19.18 -11.33 -17.33
CA MET A 131 -19.04 -11.41 -15.87
C MET A 131 -20.03 -10.48 -15.15
N LEU A 132 -20.47 -9.41 -15.82
CA LEU A 132 -21.33 -8.36 -15.27
C LEU A 132 -22.83 -8.55 -15.59
N ALA A 133 -23.19 -9.53 -16.42
CA ALA A 133 -24.54 -9.67 -16.98
C ALA A 133 -25.67 -9.77 -15.94
N ASP A 134 -25.39 -10.34 -14.76
CA ASP A 134 -26.36 -10.53 -13.68
C ASP A 134 -26.19 -9.55 -12.50
N ILE A 135 -25.32 -8.55 -12.65
CA ILE A 135 -24.96 -7.61 -11.58
C ILE A 135 -25.68 -6.27 -11.79
N GLU A 136 -26.31 -5.78 -10.72
CA GLU A 136 -27.04 -4.50 -10.69
C GLU A 136 -26.31 -3.42 -9.89
N VAL A 137 -25.32 -3.82 -9.09
CA VAL A 137 -24.39 -2.93 -8.39
C VAL A 137 -23.09 -3.68 -8.11
N LEU A 138 -21.96 -3.03 -8.38
CA LEU A 138 -20.63 -3.60 -8.16
C LEU A 138 -19.95 -2.91 -6.98
N LEU A 139 -19.61 -3.68 -5.94
CA LEU A 139 -18.94 -3.20 -4.73
C LEU A 139 -17.45 -3.46 -4.80
N PHE A 140 -16.66 -2.56 -4.23
CA PHE A 140 -15.23 -2.75 -3.97
C PHE A 140 -14.95 -2.62 -2.46
N ASP A 141 -14.41 -3.66 -1.84
CA ASP A 141 -14.04 -3.70 -0.42
C ASP A 141 -12.70 -4.41 -0.20
N ILE A 142 -11.59 -3.67 -0.31
CA ILE A 142 -10.23 -4.22 -0.15
C ILE A 142 -9.35 -3.21 0.59
N GLN A 143 -8.55 -3.70 1.55
CA GLN A 143 -7.50 -2.93 2.19
C GLN A 143 -6.28 -2.79 1.26
N ASP A 144 -6.05 -1.58 0.76
CA ASP A 144 -4.83 -1.20 0.05
C ASP A 144 -3.71 -0.79 1.05
N ILE A 145 -2.52 -0.43 0.55
CA ILE A 145 -1.37 0.00 1.35
C ILE A 145 -0.89 1.44 1.11
N GLY A 146 -1.52 2.19 0.20
CA GLY A 146 -1.20 3.59 -0.04
C GLY A 146 -0.04 3.83 -1.01
N ALA A 147 0.23 2.86 -1.90
CA ALA A 147 1.31 2.90 -2.88
C ALA A 147 0.78 2.69 -4.31
N ARG A 148 1.27 3.49 -5.26
CA ARG A 148 0.77 3.49 -6.66
C ARG A 148 0.77 2.11 -7.33
N TYR A 149 1.83 1.34 -7.11
CA TYR A 149 2.06 0.05 -7.76
C TYR A 149 1.54 -1.14 -6.94
N TYR A 150 0.80 -0.87 -5.85
CA TYR A 150 -0.02 -1.89 -5.23
C TYR A 150 -1.33 -2.02 -6.01
N THR A 151 -1.54 -3.17 -6.65
CA THR A 151 -2.42 -3.29 -7.82
C THR A 151 -3.91 -3.28 -7.51
N TYR A 152 -4.34 -3.25 -6.24
CA TYR A 152 -5.77 -3.27 -5.89
C TYR A 152 -6.49 -2.01 -6.35
N VAL A 153 -5.86 -0.83 -6.26
CA VAL A 153 -6.42 0.41 -6.82
C VAL A 153 -6.48 0.38 -8.36
N SER A 154 -5.60 -0.37 -9.01
CA SER A 154 -5.70 -0.62 -10.46
C SER A 154 -6.88 -1.52 -10.80
N THR A 155 -7.08 -2.61 -10.05
CA THR A 155 -8.27 -3.46 -10.17
C THR A 155 -9.55 -2.66 -9.95
N MET A 156 -9.59 -1.82 -8.91
CA MET A 156 -10.72 -0.92 -8.65
C MET A 156 -11.02 -0.03 -9.86
N ALA A 157 -10.00 0.62 -10.41
CA ALA A 157 -10.21 1.57 -11.51
C ALA A 157 -10.64 0.88 -12.81
N LEU A 158 -10.08 -0.29 -13.15
CA LEU A 158 -10.52 -1.07 -14.30
C LEU A 158 -11.96 -1.58 -14.12
N ALA A 159 -12.32 -2.03 -12.93
CA ALA A 159 -13.68 -2.44 -12.62
C ALA A 159 -14.67 -1.27 -12.66
N MET A 160 -14.25 -0.08 -12.22
CA MET A 160 -15.04 1.14 -12.33
C MET A 160 -15.28 1.53 -13.80
N GLN A 161 -14.27 1.41 -14.67
CA GLN A 161 -14.45 1.59 -16.12
C GLN A 161 -15.44 0.57 -16.70
N ALA A 162 -15.31 -0.71 -16.34
CA ALA A 162 -16.23 -1.75 -16.82
C ALA A 162 -17.67 -1.49 -16.35
N ALA A 163 -17.84 -1.02 -15.12
CA ALA A 163 -19.14 -0.65 -14.58
C ALA A 163 -19.74 0.54 -15.35
N ALA A 164 -18.95 1.56 -15.66
CA ALA A 164 -19.37 2.71 -16.49
C ALA A 164 -19.84 2.26 -17.88
N GLU A 165 -19.06 1.41 -18.56
CA GLU A 165 -19.37 0.89 -19.90
C GLU A 165 -20.66 0.06 -19.95
N ASN A 166 -21.06 -0.54 -18.83
CA ASN A 166 -22.25 -1.38 -18.73
C ASN A 166 -23.41 -0.71 -18.00
N GLY A 167 -23.27 0.57 -17.61
CA GLY A 167 -24.30 1.31 -16.87
C GLY A 167 -24.60 0.74 -15.48
N ILE A 168 -23.61 0.10 -14.85
CA ILE A 168 -23.72 -0.49 -13.51
C ILE A 168 -23.19 0.52 -12.48
N PRO A 169 -23.96 0.85 -11.42
CA PRO A 169 -23.46 1.63 -10.30
C PRO A 169 -22.26 0.95 -9.62
N PHE A 170 -21.23 1.73 -9.31
CA PHE A 170 -20.01 1.27 -8.64
C PHE A 170 -19.94 1.85 -7.24
N VAL A 171 -19.78 1.02 -6.21
CA VAL A 171 -19.78 1.42 -4.80
C VAL A 171 -18.44 1.06 -4.16
N VAL A 172 -17.68 2.06 -3.71
CA VAL A 172 -16.46 1.83 -2.94
C VAL A 172 -16.76 1.86 -1.45
N LEU A 173 -16.49 0.75 -0.77
CA LEU A 173 -16.55 0.64 0.69
C LEU A 173 -15.20 1.08 1.23
N ASP A 174 -15.11 2.35 1.60
CA ASP A 174 -13.80 2.96 1.80
C ASP A 174 -13.11 2.45 3.07
N ARG A 175 -11.78 2.43 3.04
CA ARG A 175 -10.91 1.97 4.12
C ARG A 175 -9.76 2.96 4.36
N PRO A 176 -9.28 3.09 5.60
CA PRO A 176 -8.11 3.90 5.91
C PRO A 176 -6.91 3.56 5.01
N ASN A 177 -6.20 4.59 4.54
CA ASN A 177 -4.87 4.40 3.99
C ASN A 177 -3.91 4.05 5.15
N PRO A 178 -3.26 2.88 5.16
CA PRO A 178 -2.59 2.41 6.37
C PRO A 178 -1.35 3.21 6.72
N ILE A 179 -0.72 3.85 5.73
CA ILE A 179 0.42 4.75 5.92
C ILE A 179 -0.02 6.23 6.00
N GLY A 180 -1.29 6.49 6.34
CA GLY A 180 -1.85 7.82 6.48
C GLY A 180 -2.16 8.53 5.15
N GLY A 181 -2.95 9.60 5.24
CA GLY A 181 -3.33 10.47 4.12
C GLY A 181 -2.55 11.79 4.05
N ALA A 182 -1.86 12.20 5.12
CA ALA A 182 -1.22 13.53 5.16
C ALA A 182 -0.10 13.70 4.12
N LEU A 183 0.81 12.72 4.03
CA LEU A 183 2.05 12.84 3.24
C LEU A 183 1.89 12.30 1.80
N VAL A 184 2.52 12.98 0.85
CA VAL A 184 2.70 12.52 -0.54
C VAL A 184 4.18 12.53 -0.90
N HIS A 185 4.66 11.46 -1.53
CA HIS A 185 6.07 11.32 -1.87
C HIS A 185 6.27 10.62 -3.22
N GLY A 186 7.45 10.84 -3.81
CA GLY A 186 7.86 10.24 -5.07
C GLY A 186 7.41 11.03 -6.30
N ASN A 187 7.97 10.70 -7.45
CA ASN A 187 7.52 11.27 -8.71
C ASN A 187 6.09 10.85 -9.05
N VAL A 188 5.42 11.68 -9.83
CA VAL A 188 4.14 11.36 -10.46
C VAL A 188 4.39 10.50 -11.71
N LEU A 189 3.50 9.54 -11.97
CA LEU A 189 3.57 8.70 -13.17
C LEU A 189 3.33 9.52 -14.44
N GLU A 190 4.21 9.35 -15.43
CA GLU A 190 4.06 9.85 -16.78
C GLU A 190 3.09 8.92 -17.56
N PRO A 191 2.04 9.44 -18.22
CA PRO A 191 0.99 8.63 -18.86
C PRO A 191 1.51 7.56 -19.84
N GLU A 192 2.65 7.82 -20.48
CA GLU A 192 3.32 6.91 -21.41
C GLU A 192 3.79 5.61 -20.75
N HIS A 193 3.98 5.63 -19.42
CA HIS A 193 4.36 4.48 -18.60
C HIS A 193 3.16 3.83 -17.87
N SER A 194 1.93 4.22 -18.22
CA SER A 194 0.72 3.64 -17.65
C SER A 194 0.66 2.12 -17.87
N SER A 195 0.39 1.38 -16.79
CA SER A 195 0.27 -0.08 -16.81
C SER A 195 -0.52 -0.58 -15.58
N PHE A 196 -0.69 -1.89 -15.44
CA PHE A 196 -1.43 -2.43 -14.28
C PHE A 196 -0.78 -2.09 -12.92
N VAL A 197 0.53 -1.85 -12.87
CA VAL A 197 1.24 -1.38 -11.66
C VAL A 197 1.25 0.16 -11.54
N GLY A 198 0.37 0.85 -12.25
CA GLY A 198 0.23 2.31 -12.17
C GLY A 198 -0.56 2.80 -13.37
N LEU A 199 -1.88 2.91 -13.22
CA LEU A 199 -2.77 3.27 -14.33
C LEU A 199 -2.87 4.79 -14.56
N TYR A 200 -2.82 5.57 -13.48
CA TYR A 200 -3.08 7.00 -13.51
C TYR A 200 -1.89 7.82 -13.00
N PRO A 201 -1.74 9.09 -13.44
CA PRO A 201 -0.74 10.04 -12.94
C PRO A 201 -0.90 10.37 -11.45
N VAL A 202 -0.47 9.46 -10.59
CA VAL A 202 -0.40 9.63 -9.13
C VAL A 202 1.03 9.44 -8.61
N PRO A 203 1.41 10.04 -7.48
CA PRO A 203 2.71 9.84 -6.86
C PRO A 203 2.90 8.41 -6.35
N MET A 204 4.15 8.00 -6.13
CA MET A 204 4.48 6.68 -5.58
C MET A 204 3.79 6.42 -4.23
N ARG A 205 3.79 7.40 -3.32
CA ARG A 205 2.93 7.48 -2.13
C ARG A 205 1.91 8.59 -2.36
N HIS A 206 0.67 8.22 -2.63
CA HIS A 206 -0.38 9.16 -3.04
C HIS A 206 -1.15 9.79 -1.87
N GLY A 207 -1.09 9.19 -0.67
CA GLY A 207 -1.75 9.74 0.53
C GLY A 207 -3.27 9.91 0.37
N MET A 208 -3.93 8.95 -0.27
CA MET A 208 -5.39 8.96 -0.48
C MET A 208 -5.96 7.60 -0.12
N THR A 209 -7.21 7.53 0.31
CA THR A 209 -7.93 6.26 0.45
C THR A 209 -8.35 5.73 -0.93
N ALA A 210 -8.84 4.49 -0.99
CA ALA A 210 -9.38 3.93 -2.23
C ALA A 210 -10.60 4.73 -2.71
N GLY A 211 -11.47 5.16 -1.80
CA GLY A 211 -12.63 6.01 -2.09
C GLY A 211 -12.24 7.38 -2.65
N GLU A 212 -11.29 8.07 -2.02
CA GLU A 212 -10.77 9.35 -2.53
C GLU A 212 -10.13 9.20 -3.92
N LEU A 213 -9.35 8.12 -4.13
CA LEU A 213 -8.79 7.80 -5.44
C LEU A 213 -9.88 7.51 -6.49
N ALA A 214 -10.91 6.74 -6.13
CA ALA A 214 -12.01 6.45 -7.06
C ALA A 214 -12.73 7.73 -7.49
N SER A 215 -13.03 8.63 -6.54
CA SER A 215 -13.65 9.94 -6.85
C SER A 215 -12.77 10.79 -7.75
N MET A 216 -11.47 10.89 -7.45
CA MET A 216 -10.53 11.61 -8.31
C MET A 216 -10.45 10.99 -9.69
N ILE A 217 -10.34 9.65 -9.78
CA ILE A 217 -10.22 8.96 -11.06
C ILE A 217 -11.48 9.16 -11.90
N ASN A 218 -12.65 9.08 -11.29
CA ASN A 218 -13.91 9.18 -12.00
C ASN A 218 -14.15 10.58 -12.57
N ASP A 219 -13.86 11.62 -11.80
CA ASP A 219 -14.08 13.02 -12.20
C ASP A 219 -12.92 13.58 -13.02
N HIS A 220 -11.68 13.47 -12.54
CA HIS A 220 -10.52 14.11 -13.18
C HIS A 220 -10.09 13.42 -14.48
N PHE A 221 -10.23 12.09 -14.56
CA PHE A 221 -9.90 11.31 -15.76
C PHE A 221 -11.15 10.84 -16.52
N GLU A 222 -12.31 11.42 -16.21
CA GLU A 222 -13.56 11.30 -16.99
C GLU A 222 -14.00 9.84 -17.25
N VAL A 223 -13.85 8.95 -16.27
CA VAL A 223 -14.27 7.53 -16.40
C VAL A 223 -15.78 7.40 -16.60
N GLY A 224 -16.58 8.31 -16.02
CA GLY A 224 -18.03 8.37 -16.26
C GLY A 224 -18.85 7.28 -15.56
N ALA A 225 -18.31 6.65 -14.51
CA ALA A 225 -19.04 5.69 -13.69
C ALA A 225 -20.10 6.39 -12.81
N GLN A 226 -21.22 5.73 -12.58
CA GLN A 226 -22.14 6.09 -11.49
C GLN A 226 -21.53 5.65 -10.15
N LEU A 227 -20.58 6.46 -9.66
CA LEU A 227 -19.81 6.17 -8.46
C LEU A 227 -20.54 6.61 -7.19
N HIS A 228 -20.56 5.73 -6.21
CA HIS A 228 -20.86 6.03 -4.81
C HIS A 228 -19.66 5.63 -3.95
N VAL A 229 -19.24 6.50 -3.04
CA VAL A 229 -18.23 6.16 -2.01
C VAL A 229 -18.94 6.13 -0.67
N VAL A 230 -18.74 5.06 0.09
CA VAL A 230 -19.18 4.93 1.48
C VAL A 230 -17.96 5.19 2.36
N PRO A 231 -17.78 6.40 2.92
CA PRO A 231 -16.58 6.76 3.66
C PRO A 231 -16.46 5.94 4.95
N ALA A 232 -15.23 5.64 5.36
CA ALA A 232 -14.96 5.13 6.69
C ALA A 232 -15.37 6.18 7.75
N ALA A 233 -15.98 5.77 8.85
CA ALA A 233 -16.37 6.71 9.90
C ALA A 233 -15.27 6.83 10.96
N GLY A 234 -14.88 8.06 11.28
CA GLY A 234 -13.96 8.37 12.39
C GLY A 234 -12.47 8.26 12.06
N TRP A 235 -12.10 8.05 10.80
CA TRP A 235 -10.70 8.16 10.35
C TRP A 235 -10.34 9.62 10.07
N GLU A 236 -9.10 10.00 10.41
CA GLU A 236 -8.50 11.31 10.16
C GLU A 236 -7.20 11.09 9.37
N ARG A 237 -6.81 12.03 8.51
CA ARG A 237 -5.73 11.79 7.54
C ARG A 237 -4.37 11.53 8.19
N GLU A 238 -4.12 12.04 9.39
CA GLU A 238 -2.88 11.81 10.13
C GLU A 238 -2.83 10.42 10.78
N ALA A 239 -3.96 9.73 10.93
CA ALA A 239 -4.01 8.44 11.60
C ALA A 239 -3.44 7.32 10.73
N TRP A 240 -2.43 6.65 11.26
CA TRP A 240 -1.86 5.41 10.75
C TRP A 240 -2.75 4.22 11.10
N PHE A 241 -2.56 3.11 10.39
CA PHE A 241 -3.41 1.93 10.59
C PHE A 241 -3.44 1.43 12.04
N ASP A 242 -2.28 1.41 12.71
CA ASP A 242 -2.12 1.00 14.11
C ASP A 242 -2.83 1.92 15.11
N GLN A 243 -3.34 3.07 14.65
CA GLN A 243 -4.12 4.03 15.43
C GLN A 243 -5.64 3.93 15.17
N THR A 244 -6.07 3.11 14.20
CA THR A 244 -7.48 2.99 13.80
C THR A 244 -8.29 2.03 14.68
N GLY A 245 -7.60 1.09 15.33
CA GLY A 245 -8.22 -0.05 16.02
C GLY A 245 -8.77 -1.15 15.10
N LEU A 246 -8.56 -1.06 13.79
CA LEU A 246 -8.91 -2.12 12.84
C LEU A 246 -7.93 -3.30 12.93
N PRO A 247 -8.38 -4.54 12.69
CA PRO A 247 -7.49 -5.69 12.63
C PRO A 247 -6.58 -5.61 11.41
N TRP A 248 -5.26 -5.71 11.62
CA TRP A 248 -4.32 -5.85 10.52
C TRP A 248 -4.27 -7.31 10.09
N VAL A 249 -4.58 -7.56 8.81
CA VAL A 249 -4.32 -8.81 8.13
C VAL A 249 -3.45 -8.50 6.93
N ASN A 250 -2.39 -9.27 6.73
CA ASN A 250 -1.42 -9.06 5.66
C ASN A 250 -2.13 -8.97 4.30
N PRO A 251 -2.10 -7.81 3.62
CA PRO A 251 -2.85 -7.65 2.38
C PRO A 251 -2.36 -8.59 1.27
N SER A 252 -1.08 -8.94 1.28
CA SER A 252 -0.46 -9.97 0.45
C SER A 252 0.57 -10.76 1.26
N PRO A 253 0.99 -11.96 0.79
CA PRO A 253 2.01 -12.77 1.46
C PRO A 253 3.32 -12.02 1.74
N ASN A 254 3.70 -11.12 0.83
CA ASN A 254 4.93 -10.34 0.92
C ASN A 254 4.72 -8.94 1.53
N MET A 255 3.53 -8.65 2.05
CA MET A 255 3.24 -7.46 2.85
C MET A 255 2.99 -7.86 4.31
N PRO A 256 4.05 -8.28 5.04
CA PRO A 256 3.89 -8.96 6.33
C PRO A 256 3.53 -8.02 7.48
N SER A 257 3.62 -6.70 7.28
CA SER A 257 3.43 -5.73 8.37
C SER A 257 3.17 -4.32 7.86
N LEU A 258 2.66 -3.47 8.76
CA LEU A 258 2.58 -2.02 8.55
C LEU A 258 3.96 -1.37 8.32
N GLU A 259 5.02 -1.91 8.93
CA GLU A 259 6.39 -1.43 8.69
C GLU A 259 6.80 -1.70 7.24
N SER A 260 6.51 -2.89 6.70
CA SER A 260 6.72 -3.17 5.28
C SER A 260 5.96 -2.19 4.38
N ALA A 261 4.69 -1.88 4.69
CA ALA A 261 3.90 -0.90 3.96
C ALA A 261 4.51 0.52 4.03
N THR A 262 5.20 0.85 5.12
CA THR A 262 5.88 2.15 5.31
C THR A 262 7.05 2.34 4.35
N HIS A 263 7.81 1.28 4.07
CA HIS A 263 8.96 1.32 3.14
C HIS A 263 8.58 1.04 1.69
N TYR A 264 7.51 0.26 1.47
CA TYR A 264 7.11 -0.23 0.16
C TYR A 264 7.01 0.83 -0.94
N PRO A 265 6.47 2.05 -0.72
CA PRO A 265 6.41 3.10 -1.74
C PRO A 265 7.78 3.54 -2.29
N GLY A 266 8.89 3.17 -1.65
CA GLY A 266 10.22 3.29 -2.22
C GLY A 266 10.84 1.94 -2.59
N THR A 267 10.85 0.99 -1.67
CA THR A 267 11.66 -0.24 -1.79
C THR A 267 11.14 -1.21 -2.86
N CYS A 268 9.88 -1.09 -3.30
CA CYS A 268 9.38 -1.90 -4.43
C CYS A 268 10.10 -1.58 -5.76
N LEU A 269 10.70 -0.39 -5.92
CA LEU A 269 11.53 -0.08 -7.10
C LEU A 269 12.65 -1.11 -7.34
N PHE A 270 13.18 -1.72 -6.27
CA PHE A 270 14.23 -2.73 -6.37
C PHE A 270 13.75 -4.05 -7.01
N GLU A 271 12.44 -4.28 -7.16
CA GLU A 271 11.93 -5.39 -7.97
C GLU A 271 12.35 -5.28 -9.43
N GLY A 272 12.50 -4.03 -9.91
CA GLY A 272 13.10 -3.67 -11.19
C GLY A 272 14.62 -3.83 -11.27
N THR A 273 15.26 -4.43 -10.26
CA THR A 273 16.71 -4.68 -10.20
C THR A 273 16.98 -6.16 -9.90
N ASN A 274 18.25 -6.55 -9.86
CA ASN A 274 18.66 -7.86 -9.36
C ASN A 274 18.83 -7.93 -7.83
N LEU A 275 18.62 -6.86 -7.06
CA LEU A 275 18.64 -6.93 -5.59
C LEU A 275 17.37 -7.60 -5.04
N SER A 276 17.53 -8.39 -3.98
CA SER A 276 16.42 -8.85 -3.16
C SER A 276 15.85 -7.70 -2.34
N VAL A 277 14.53 -7.71 -2.18
CA VAL A 277 13.79 -6.82 -1.27
C VAL A 277 13.38 -7.54 0.03
N GLY A 278 14.04 -8.65 0.36
CA GLY A 278 13.74 -9.43 1.56
C GLY A 278 12.49 -10.32 1.46
N ARG A 279 11.91 -10.53 0.26
CA ARG A 279 10.90 -11.58 0.04
C ARG A 279 11.45 -12.93 0.51
N GLY A 280 10.58 -13.80 1.02
CA GLY A 280 11.01 -15.04 1.69
C GLY A 280 11.62 -14.84 3.09
N THR A 281 11.43 -13.65 3.70
CA THR A 281 11.80 -13.34 5.08
C THR A 281 10.69 -12.55 5.79
N PRO A 282 10.66 -12.48 7.13
CA PRO A 282 9.70 -11.66 7.86
C PRO A 282 9.81 -10.14 7.63
N LEU A 283 10.92 -9.68 7.03
CA LEU A 283 11.25 -8.27 6.85
C LEU A 283 11.17 -7.84 5.38
N ALA A 284 10.30 -8.50 4.59
CA ALA A 284 10.07 -8.12 3.19
C ALA A 284 9.76 -6.62 3.07
N PHE A 285 10.39 -5.97 2.09
CA PHE A 285 10.39 -4.54 1.80
C PHE A 285 11.01 -3.61 2.86
N GLN A 286 11.45 -4.13 4.00
CA GLN A 286 12.17 -3.35 5.02
C GLN A 286 13.69 -3.41 4.78
N GLN A 287 14.16 -4.36 3.98
CA GLN A 287 15.58 -4.56 3.68
C GLN A 287 15.81 -4.80 2.19
N ILE A 288 16.99 -4.41 1.71
CA ILE A 288 17.46 -4.70 0.35
C ILE A 288 18.86 -5.28 0.37
N GLY A 289 19.20 -6.15 -0.59
CA GLY A 289 20.55 -6.69 -0.65
C GLY A 289 20.81 -7.64 -1.81
N ALA A 290 22.08 -8.03 -1.94
CA ALA A 290 22.53 -9.12 -2.78
C ALA A 290 23.70 -9.85 -2.11
N PRO A 291 23.99 -11.12 -2.44
CA PRO A 291 25.11 -11.87 -1.86
C PRO A 291 26.45 -11.13 -1.99
N TRP A 292 26.58 -10.32 -3.04
CA TRP A 292 27.78 -9.59 -3.40
C TRP A 292 27.87 -8.14 -2.91
N LEU A 293 26.83 -7.64 -2.23
CA LEU A 293 26.76 -6.24 -1.82
C LEU A 293 27.50 -6.03 -0.49
N ASP A 294 28.29 -4.96 -0.39
CA ASP A 294 28.85 -4.53 0.89
C ASP A 294 27.80 -3.73 1.68
N GLY A 295 27.05 -4.43 2.54
CA GLY A 295 25.99 -3.85 3.36
C GLY A 295 26.51 -2.80 4.35
N ALA A 296 27.74 -2.94 4.87
CA ALA A 296 28.33 -2.00 5.81
C ALA A 296 28.67 -0.68 5.11
N ALA A 297 29.35 -0.76 3.96
CA ALA A 297 29.67 0.42 3.15
C ALA A 297 28.39 1.13 2.64
N LEU A 298 27.36 0.37 2.27
CA LEU A 298 26.08 0.94 1.84
C LEU A 298 25.38 1.66 3.00
N ALA A 299 25.28 1.05 4.18
CA ALA A 299 24.68 1.69 5.36
C ALA A 299 25.41 2.98 5.74
N GLU A 300 26.75 2.99 5.72
CA GLU A 300 27.55 4.17 6.01
C GLU A 300 27.23 5.31 5.03
N ARG A 301 27.23 5.03 3.72
CA ARG A 301 26.93 6.01 2.67
C ARG A 301 25.51 6.55 2.80
N LEU A 302 24.53 5.71 3.09
CA LEU A 302 23.14 6.13 3.24
C LEU A 302 22.94 7.00 4.48
N ASN A 303 23.54 6.64 5.61
CA ASN A 303 23.48 7.47 6.81
C ASN A 303 24.18 8.83 6.63
N ALA A 304 25.14 8.95 5.70
CA ALA A 304 25.78 10.22 5.37
C ALA A 304 24.83 11.24 4.70
N TYR A 305 23.74 10.78 4.05
CA TYR A 305 22.70 11.68 3.51
C TYR A 305 21.91 12.40 4.60
N ARG A 306 21.87 11.86 5.84
CA ARG A 306 21.10 12.41 6.97
C ARG A 306 19.62 12.62 6.62
N LEU A 307 19.02 11.66 5.93
CA LEU A 307 17.60 11.68 5.59
C LEU A 307 16.75 11.69 6.87
N SER A 308 15.66 12.46 6.85
CA SER A 308 14.77 12.61 8.01
C SER A 308 13.93 11.35 8.22
N GLY A 309 13.72 10.98 9.49
CA GLY A 309 12.81 9.90 9.86
C GLY A 309 13.27 8.48 9.50
N VAL A 310 14.52 8.30 9.06
CA VAL A 310 15.09 6.98 8.73
C VAL A 310 16.54 6.86 9.14
N ARG A 311 16.95 5.65 9.48
CA ARG A 311 18.35 5.24 9.62
C ARG A 311 18.58 3.90 8.93
N PHE A 312 19.83 3.62 8.59
CA PHE A 312 20.21 2.43 7.85
C PHE A 312 21.18 1.58 8.66
N GLU A 313 20.92 0.28 8.73
CA GLU A 313 21.82 -0.68 9.36
C GLU A 313 22.24 -1.76 8.37
N ALA A 314 23.50 -2.18 8.43
CA ALA A 314 23.93 -3.35 7.69
C ALA A 314 23.22 -4.59 8.22
N VAL A 315 22.77 -5.46 7.32
CA VAL A 315 22.05 -6.69 7.67
C VAL A 315 22.50 -7.84 6.77
N THR A 316 22.36 -9.06 7.29
CA THR A 316 22.46 -10.29 6.51
C THR A 316 21.19 -11.10 6.68
N PHE A 317 20.69 -11.68 5.59
CA PHE A 317 19.48 -12.50 5.62
C PHE A 317 19.55 -13.61 4.57
N THR A 318 18.78 -14.68 4.75
CA THR A 318 18.66 -15.77 3.78
C THR A 318 17.19 -15.90 3.39
N PRO A 319 16.80 -15.50 2.17
CA PRO A 319 15.47 -15.75 1.64
C PRO A 319 15.14 -17.25 1.65
N SER A 320 13.91 -17.60 2.01
CA SER A 320 13.37 -18.95 1.86
C SER A 320 12.11 -18.90 1.00
N ALA A 321 12.13 -19.63 -0.12
CA ALA A 321 11.06 -19.65 -1.12
C ALA A 321 10.57 -18.22 -1.50
N PRO A 322 11.47 -17.27 -1.83
CA PRO A 322 11.05 -15.94 -2.25
C PRO A 322 10.27 -16.03 -3.57
N HIS A 323 9.11 -15.40 -3.63
CA HIS A 323 8.26 -15.44 -4.82
C HIS A 323 8.97 -14.92 -6.09
N ASP A 324 9.81 -13.88 -5.95
CA ASP A 324 10.60 -13.32 -7.06
C ASP A 324 11.85 -14.16 -7.41
N ARG A 325 12.05 -15.29 -6.72
CA ARG A 325 13.14 -16.26 -6.86
C ARG A 325 14.54 -15.69 -6.61
N LYS A 326 14.65 -14.46 -6.11
CA LYS A 326 15.95 -13.82 -5.90
C LYS A 326 16.65 -14.43 -4.67
N TYR A 327 17.79 -15.08 -4.92
CA TYR A 327 18.71 -15.56 -3.90
C TYR A 327 18.08 -16.56 -2.91
N ASP A 328 17.22 -17.46 -3.39
CA ASP A 328 16.61 -18.51 -2.55
C ASP A 328 17.68 -19.42 -1.91
N GLY A 329 17.64 -19.55 -0.59
CA GLY A 329 18.60 -20.31 0.20
C GLY A 329 20.02 -19.73 0.24
N GLU A 330 20.27 -18.57 -0.36
CA GLU A 330 21.58 -17.93 -0.39
C GLU A 330 21.70 -16.82 0.67
N LEU A 331 22.88 -16.68 1.28
CA LEU A 331 23.15 -15.59 2.21
C LEU A 331 23.26 -14.25 1.46
N VAL A 332 22.36 -13.33 1.77
CA VAL A 332 22.29 -11.98 1.21
C VAL A 332 22.90 -10.99 2.20
N ASN A 333 23.79 -10.13 1.70
CA ASN A 333 24.33 -8.99 2.43
C ASN A 333 23.59 -7.72 1.98
N GLY A 334 23.26 -6.82 2.90
CA GLY A 334 22.41 -5.71 2.54
C GLY A 334 22.25 -4.65 3.62
N VAL A 335 21.18 -3.88 3.48
CA VAL A 335 20.81 -2.81 4.39
C VAL A 335 19.35 -2.96 4.81
N LEU A 336 19.12 -2.86 6.11
CA LEU A 336 17.82 -2.69 6.74
C LEU A 336 17.51 -1.20 6.85
N PHE A 337 16.33 -0.81 6.38
CA PHE A 337 15.75 0.51 6.54
C PHE A 337 14.98 0.51 7.86
N ILE A 338 15.22 1.50 8.70
CA ILE A 338 14.57 1.59 10.02
C ILE A 338 13.92 2.97 10.10
N ALA A 339 12.58 3.00 10.03
CA ALA A 339 11.84 4.23 10.25
C ALA A 339 12.00 4.68 11.71
N THR A 340 12.54 5.88 11.92
CA THR A 340 12.74 6.48 13.25
C THR A 340 11.65 7.49 13.59
N ASP A 341 11.05 8.12 12.57
CA ASP A 341 9.90 8.99 12.69
C ASP A 341 9.09 8.96 11.39
N ARG A 342 7.94 8.27 11.42
CA ARG A 342 7.09 8.09 10.25
C ARG A 342 6.43 9.40 9.78
N GLY A 343 6.38 10.43 10.62
CA GLY A 343 5.77 11.73 10.31
C GLY A 343 6.60 12.62 9.38
N VAL A 344 7.90 12.33 9.25
CA VAL A 344 8.83 13.08 8.38
C VAL A 344 9.60 12.19 7.41
N TYR A 345 9.34 10.87 7.44
CA TYR A 345 10.04 9.90 6.61
C TYR A 345 9.50 9.87 5.17
N ASP A 346 10.39 10.14 4.21
CA ASP A 346 10.17 9.93 2.78
C ASP A 346 10.80 8.60 2.31
N PRO A 347 10.01 7.52 2.16
CA PRO A 347 10.53 6.23 1.70
C PRO A 347 11.03 6.26 0.26
N THR A 348 10.53 7.18 -0.56
CA THR A 348 10.88 7.28 -1.98
C THR A 348 12.28 7.86 -2.14
N GLN A 349 12.60 8.93 -1.42
CA GLN A 349 13.97 9.49 -1.40
C GLN A 349 14.98 8.52 -0.80
N ALA A 350 14.62 7.82 0.28
CA ALA A 350 15.48 6.81 0.88
C ALA A 350 15.80 5.66 -0.09
N ALA A 351 14.80 5.19 -0.84
CA ALA A 351 14.99 4.16 -1.85
C ALA A 351 15.84 4.65 -3.04
N VAL A 352 15.63 5.89 -3.52
CA VAL A 352 16.46 6.46 -4.60
C VAL A 352 17.91 6.63 -4.17
N ALA A 353 18.15 7.10 -2.93
CA ALA A 353 19.51 7.16 -2.38
C ALA A 353 20.16 5.77 -2.34
N ALA A 354 19.40 4.75 -1.93
CA ALA A 354 19.87 3.37 -1.92
C ALA A 354 20.12 2.81 -3.32
N LEU A 355 19.28 3.11 -4.33
CA LEU A 355 19.53 2.72 -5.73
C LEU A 355 20.83 3.34 -6.25
N ILE A 356 21.05 4.64 -6.01
CA ILE A 356 22.27 5.35 -6.41
C ILE A 356 23.51 4.71 -5.78
N GLU A 357 23.52 4.54 -4.46
CA GLU A 357 24.72 4.05 -3.75
C GLU A 357 24.97 2.56 -3.97
N ALA A 358 23.92 1.72 -4.03
CA ALA A 358 24.08 0.29 -4.31
C ALA A 358 24.67 0.07 -5.71
N ARG A 359 24.18 0.81 -6.73
CA ARG A 359 24.76 0.76 -8.08
C ARG A 359 26.20 1.26 -8.09
N ARG A 360 26.54 2.34 -7.36
CA ARG A 360 27.93 2.85 -7.27
C ARG A 360 28.88 1.84 -6.64
N LEU A 361 28.45 1.15 -5.59
CA LEU A 361 29.27 0.16 -4.89
C LEU A 361 29.51 -1.12 -5.70
N ALA A 362 28.60 -1.48 -6.61
CA ALA A 362 28.63 -2.77 -7.29
C ALA A 362 28.24 -2.68 -8.78
N ALA A 363 28.73 -1.66 -9.48
CA ALA A 363 28.33 -1.36 -10.86
C ALA A 363 28.50 -2.55 -11.82
N GLU A 364 29.52 -3.39 -11.63
CA GLU A 364 29.80 -4.56 -12.48
C GLU A 364 28.82 -5.72 -12.29
N ARG A 365 28.11 -5.76 -11.17
CA ARG A 365 27.12 -6.81 -10.85
C ARG A 365 25.68 -6.31 -10.86
N TRP A 366 25.49 -5.01 -11.10
CA TRP A 366 24.18 -4.39 -11.12
C TRP A 366 23.44 -4.72 -12.41
N GLU A 367 22.19 -5.12 -12.30
CA GLU A 367 21.33 -5.36 -13.45
C GLU A 367 19.96 -4.70 -13.28
N TRP A 368 19.51 -4.02 -14.32
CA TRP A 368 18.15 -3.50 -14.43
C TRP A 368 17.26 -4.50 -15.15
N LYS A 369 16.04 -4.66 -14.63
CA LYS A 369 14.90 -5.15 -15.40
C LYS A 369 14.20 -3.94 -16.03
N VAL A 370 14.85 -3.33 -17.02
CA VAL A 370 14.51 -1.99 -17.58
C VAL A 370 13.00 -1.74 -17.70
N GLY A 371 12.28 -2.53 -18.49
CA GLY A 371 10.84 -2.32 -18.70
C GLY A 371 9.96 -2.56 -17.46
N HIS A 372 10.44 -3.31 -16.46
CA HIS A 372 9.73 -3.45 -15.19
C HIS A 372 10.04 -2.29 -14.25
N PHE A 373 11.31 -1.88 -14.15
CA PHE A 373 11.72 -0.72 -13.36
C PHE A 373 11.01 0.56 -13.83
N ASP A 374 11.04 0.84 -15.14
CA ASP A 374 10.49 2.08 -15.70
C ASP A 374 8.95 2.14 -15.50
N ARG A 375 8.26 0.99 -15.52
CA ARG A 375 6.82 0.90 -15.17
C ARG A 375 6.55 1.17 -13.69
N LEU A 376 7.35 0.60 -12.78
CA LEU A 376 7.23 0.86 -11.34
C LEU A 376 7.57 2.31 -11.00
N ALA A 377 8.63 2.86 -11.59
CA ALA A 377 9.03 4.24 -11.47
C ALA A 377 8.01 5.20 -12.11
N GLY A 378 7.27 4.75 -13.12
CA GLY A 378 6.33 5.59 -13.86
C GLY A 378 7.02 6.63 -14.74
N THR A 379 8.29 6.40 -15.07
CA THR A 379 9.14 7.21 -15.97
C THR A 379 10.44 6.45 -16.21
N GLU A 380 11.02 6.57 -17.40
CA GLU A 380 12.39 6.08 -17.66
C GLU A 380 13.47 7.00 -17.06
N ARG A 381 13.14 8.28 -16.82
CA ARG A 381 14.09 9.31 -16.40
C ARG A 381 14.81 8.97 -15.09
N LEU A 382 14.11 8.34 -14.16
CA LEU A 382 14.68 7.92 -12.88
C LEU A 382 15.87 6.97 -13.08
N ARG A 383 15.71 5.94 -13.93
CA ARG A 383 16.78 5.00 -14.25
C ARG A 383 17.91 5.70 -14.99
N GLU A 384 17.58 6.47 -16.03
CA GLU A 384 18.57 7.12 -16.90
C GLU A 384 19.47 8.09 -16.13
N GLN A 385 18.90 8.88 -15.21
CA GLN A 385 19.68 9.79 -14.36
C GLN A 385 20.61 9.03 -13.39
N ILE A 386 20.13 7.94 -12.79
CA ILE A 386 20.96 7.07 -11.94
C ILE A 386 22.09 6.42 -12.76
N GLU A 387 21.81 6.00 -13.99
CA GLU A 387 22.79 5.44 -14.92
C GLU A 387 23.87 6.46 -15.30
N ALA A 388 23.46 7.70 -15.55
CA ALA A 388 24.32 8.85 -15.85
C ALA A 388 25.13 9.34 -14.63
N GLY A 389 24.92 8.77 -13.44
CA GLY A 389 25.68 9.09 -12.24
C GLY A 389 25.21 10.35 -11.50
N ALA A 390 23.98 10.79 -11.76
CA ALA A 390 23.37 11.94 -11.09
C ALA A 390 23.35 11.79 -9.56
N GLN A 391 23.34 12.91 -8.84
CA GLN A 391 23.17 12.90 -7.39
C GLN A 391 21.70 12.83 -7.02
N LEU A 392 21.39 12.45 -5.78
CA LEU A 392 20.00 12.35 -5.29
C LEU A 392 19.19 13.61 -5.59
N ALA A 393 19.75 14.80 -5.32
CA ALA A 393 19.08 16.07 -5.56
C ALA A 393 18.74 16.33 -7.05
N ASP A 394 19.55 15.82 -7.97
CA ASP A 394 19.30 15.96 -9.41
C ASP A 394 18.22 14.96 -9.87
N VAL A 395 18.26 13.74 -9.31
CA VAL A 395 17.30 12.67 -9.61
C VAL A 395 15.89 13.01 -9.11
N THR A 396 15.79 13.61 -7.92
CA THR A 396 14.51 14.01 -7.33
C THR A 396 14.11 15.45 -7.67
N SER A 397 14.87 16.10 -8.55
CA SER A 397 14.57 17.44 -9.02
C SER A 397 13.21 17.48 -9.71
N GLY A 398 12.38 18.45 -9.34
CA GLY A 398 11.03 18.64 -9.89
C GLY A 398 9.93 17.79 -9.22
N TRP A 399 10.26 16.83 -8.34
CA TRP A 399 9.24 16.06 -7.63
C TRP A 399 8.34 16.98 -6.79
N ASN A 400 8.90 17.99 -6.12
CA ASN A 400 8.10 18.93 -5.32
C ASN A 400 7.05 19.68 -6.16
N ASP A 401 7.38 20.05 -7.40
CA ASP A 401 6.44 20.75 -8.28
C ASP A 401 5.33 19.79 -8.76
N GLN A 402 5.71 18.55 -9.11
CA GLN A 402 4.74 17.50 -9.46
C GLN A 402 3.81 17.16 -8.29
N LEU A 403 4.36 17.04 -7.08
CA LEU A 403 3.62 16.78 -5.86
C LEU A 403 2.68 17.95 -5.55
N ALA A 404 3.15 19.20 -5.61
CA ALA A 404 2.30 20.37 -5.38
C ALA A 404 1.13 20.45 -6.38
N ALA A 405 1.36 20.13 -7.66
CA ALA A 405 0.30 20.04 -8.66
C ALA A 405 -0.71 18.92 -8.34
N PHE A 406 -0.22 17.74 -7.95
CA PHE A 406 -1.06 16.63 -7.53
C PHE A 406 -1.87 16.98 -6.26
N GLU A 407 -1.28 17.68 -5.29
CA GLU A 407 -1.96 18.09 -4.07
C GLU A 407 -3.11 19.05 -4.34
N GLN A 408 -2.95 19.98 -5.29
CA GLN A 408 -4.03 20.85 -5.73
C GLN A 408 -5.18 20.06 -6.38
N ILE A 409 -4.86 19.03 -7.17
CA ILE A 409 -5.85 18.15 -7.79
C ILE A 409 -6.59 17.36 -6.71
N ARG A 410 -5.85 16.66 -5.83
CA ARG A 410 -6.43 15.74 -4.83
C ARG A 410 -7.30 16.44 -3.81
N ALA A 411 -7.00 17.71 -3.48
CA ALA A 411 -7.74 18.50 -2.48
C ALA A 411 -9.25 18.57 -2.75
N ARG A 412 -9.68 18.46 -4.02
CA ARG A 412 -11.10 18.46 -4.43
C ARG A 412 -11.84 17.17 -4.07
N TYR A 413 -11.10 16.09 -3.82
CA TYR A 413 -11.62 14.73 -3.66
C TYR A 413 -11.37 14.15 -2.27
N LEU A 414 -10.75 14.92 -1.36
CA LEU A 414 -10.49 14.45 0.00
C LEU A 414 -11.80 14.35 0.80
N LEU A 415 -11.99 13.22 1.47
CA LEU A 415 -13.20 12.92 2.25
C LEU A 415 -12.98 13.10 3.76
N TYR A 416 -11.72 13.10 4.18
CA TYR A 416 -11.33 13.05 5.58
C TYR A 416 -10.63 14.34 6.01
N PRO A 417 -10.85 14.80 7.25
CA PRO A 417 -10.21 16.00 7.78
C PRO A 417 -8.71 15.83 7.98
#